data_AF-A0A3B9PUG8-F1
#
_entry.id   AF-A0A3B9PUG8-F1
#
_cell.length_a   1.000
_cell.length_b   1.000
_cell.length_c   1.000
_cell.angle_alpha   90.00
_cell.angle_beta   90.00
_cell.angle_gamma   90.00
#
_symmetry.space_group_name_H-M   'P 1'
#
loop_
_entity.id
_entity.type
_entity.pdbx_description
1 polymer ?
#
loop_
_entity_poly.entity_id
_entity_poly.type
_entity_poly.pdbx_seq_one_letter_code
_entity_poly.pdbx_strand_id
1 'polypeptide(L)' 'GMWFERFVIANTTLSRDFLPSSWGYYSPTVVDLFTFFGTFGFFSVLFLLFLRFLPLMPMAEVKMVMPQADPHGGKH' A
#
# COMPACT_ATOMS: atom_id res chain seq x y z
N GLY A 1 10.33 10.40 -5.24
CA GLY A 1 9.29 9.37 -5.06
C GLY A 1 9.65 8.51 -3.88
N MET A 2 8.71 8.28 -2.95
CA MET A 2 8.98 7.64 -1.65
C MET A 2 9.65 6.26 -1.77
N TRP A 3 9.31 5.50 -2.81
CA TRP A 3 9.93 4.19 -3.05
C TRP A 3 11.41 4.29 -3.45
N PHE A 4 11.76 5.19 -4.38
CA PHE A 4 13.15 5.41 -4.80
C PHE A 4 14.02 5.89 -3.63
N GLU A 5 13.49 6.71 -2.74
CA GLU A 5 14.18 7.13 -1.51
C GLU A 5 14.57 5.92 -0.65
N ARG A 6 13.65 4.97 -0.44
CA ARG A 6 13.91 3.74 0.32
C ARG A 6 14.85 2.78 -0.40
N PHE A 7 14.74 2.65 -1.71
CA PHE A 7 15.64 1.84 -2.54
C PHE A 7 17.09 2.35 -2.45
N VAL A 8 17.29 3.68 -2.55
CA VAL A 8 18.60 4.30 -2.47
C VAL A 8 19.20 4.16 -1.08
N ILE A 9 18.43 4.42 -0.02
CA ILE A 9 18.92 4.27 1.36
C ILE A 9 19.32 2.82 1.62
N ALA A 10 18.49 1.83 1.28
CA ALA A 10 18.78 0.43 1.58
C ALA A 10 19.96 -0.12 0.78
N ASN A 11 19.99 0.07 -0.55
CA ASN A 11 21.04 -0.53 -1.40
C ASN A 11 22.37 0.22 -1.35
N THR A 12 22.35 1.55 -1.21
CA THR A 12 23.59 2.36 -1.24
C THR A 12 24.32 2.32 0.10
N THR A 13 23.59 2.18 1.22
CA THR A 13 24.24 2.06 2.54
C THR A 13 24.91 0.70 2.71
N LEU A 14 24.26 -0.40 2.30
CA LEU A 14 24.82 -1.75 2.43
C LEU A 14 25.97 -2.03 1.46
N SER A 15 25.99 -1.40 0.28
CA SER A 15 27.08 -1.60 -0.70
C SER A 15 28.41 -0.94 -0.30
N ARG A 16 28.42 -0.08 0.73
CA ARG A 16 29.62 0.49 1.35
C ARG A 16 29.59 0.37 2.87
N ASP A 17 29.75 -0.85 3.35
CA ASP A 17 29.95 -1.11 4.77
C ASP A 17 31.37 -0.76 5.26
N PHE A 18 31.52 -0.67 6.58
CA PHE A 18 32.76 -0.23 7.28
C PHE A 18 34.04 -1.03 6.92
N LEU A 19 33.90 -2.24 6.38
CA LEU A 19 35.01 -3.08 5.94
C LEU A 19 35.08 -3.12 4.41
N PRO A 20 36.22 -2.74 3.79
CA PRO A 20 36.35 -2.68 2.33
C PRO A 20 36.28 -4.04 1.62
N SER A 21 36.40 -5.16 2.37
CA SER A 21 36.22 -6.52 1.84
C SER A 21 34.76 -6.90 1.60
N SER A 22 33.80 -6.19 2.21
CA SER A 22 32.36 -6.47 2.09
C SER A 22 31.66 -5.59 1.06
N TRP A 23 32.43 -4.82 0.27
CA TRP A 23 31.89 -3.97 -0.79
C TRP A 23 31.38 -4.85 -1.94
N GLY A 24 30.07 -5.06 -1.96
CA GLY A 24 29.36 -5.76 -3.03
C GLY A 24 28.40 -4.82 -3.74
N TYR A 25 28.39 -4.84 -5.08
CA TYR A 25 27.36 -4.17 -5.86
C TYR A 25 26.12 -5.06 -5.94
N TYR A 26 24.98 -4.55 -5.46
CA TYR A 26 23.70 -5.22 -5.63
C TYR A 26 23.25 -5.12 -7.10
N SER A 27 23.24 -6.24 -7.80
CA SER A 27 22.65 -6.35 -9.14
C SER A 27 21.27 -7.02 -9.00
N PRO A 28 20.16 -6.30 -9.20
CA PRO A 28 18.83 -6.88 -9.07
C PRO A 28 18.65 -7.97 -10.11
N THR A 29 18.21 -9.14 -9.66
CA THR A 29 17.87 -10.24 -10.57
C THR A 29 16.49 -10.04 -11.16
N VAL A 30 16.22 -10.71 -12.28
CA VAL A 30 14.90 -10.68 -12.95
C VAL A 30 13.80 -11.15 -11.99
N VAL A 31 14.11 -12.07 -11.07
CA VAL A 31 13.20 -12.59 -10.05
C VAL A 31 12.79 -11.50 -9.04
N ASP A 32 13.72 -10.61 -8.65
CA ASP A 32 13.43 -9.51 -7.72
C ASP A 32 12.44 -8.51 -8.31
N LEU A 33 12.60 -8.23 -9.61
CA LEU A 33 11.70 -7.34 -10.34
C LEU A 33 10.30 -7.96 -10.51
N PHE A 34 10.23 -9.24 -10.86
CA PHE A 34 8.95 -9.95 -10.94
C PHE A 34 8.26 -10.07 -9.59
N THR A 35 9.01 -10.25 -8.50
CA THR A 35 8.44 -10.29 -7.15
C THR A 35 7.86 -8.93 -6.78
N PHE A 36 8.60 -7.84 -7.07
CA PHE A 36 8.12 -6.48 -6.85
C PHE A 36 6.82 -6.19 -7.62
N PHE A 37 6.79 -6.41 -8.93
CA PHE A 37 5.56 -6.22 -9.72
C PHE A 37 4.45 -7.22 -9.34
N GLY A 38 4.82 -8.44 -8.97
CA GLY A 38 3.91 -9.46 -8.49
C GLY A 38 3.16 -9.02 -7.24
N THR A 39 3.82 -8.34 -6.30
CA THR A 39 3.13 -7.79 -5.11
C THR A 39 2.11 -6.71 -5.44
N PHE A 40 2.37 -5.87 -6.46
CA PHE A 40 1.37 -4.92 -6.94
C PHE A 40 0.18 -5.64 -7.57
N GLY A 41 0.43 -6.62 -8.44
CA GLY A 41 -0.63 -7.42 -9.05
C GLY A 41 -1.46 -8.17 -8.01
N PHE A 42 -0.82 -8.82 -7.05
CA PHE A 42 -1.49 -9.56 -5.97
C PHE A 42 -2.32 -8.63 -5.08
N PHE A 43 -1.77 -7.47 -4.69
CA PHE A 43 -2.52 -6.44 -3.96
C PHE A 43 -3.73 -5.96 -4.76
N SER A 44 -3.55 -5.62 -6.05
CA SER A 44 -4.65 -5.16 -6.90
C SER A 44 -5.72 -6.23 -7.08
N VAL A 45 -5.35 -7.51 -7.26
CA VAL A 45 -6.30 -8.62 -7.37
C VAL A 45 -7.13 -8.75 -6.09
N LEU A 46 -6.48 -8.81 -4.92
CA LEU A 46 -7.18 -8.89 -3.64
C LEU A 46 -8.04 -7.65 -3.36
N PHE A 47 -7.55 -6.46 -3.73
CA PHE A 47 -8.29 -5.21 -3.57
C PHE A 47 -9.53 -5.19 -4.48
N LEU A 48 -9.40 -5.53 -5.76
CA LEU A 48 -10.53 -5.62 -6.68
C LEU A 48 -11.55 -6.70 -6.25
N LEU A 49 -11.06 -7.82 -5.72
CA LEU A 49 -11.89 -8.87 -5.14
C LEU A 49 -12.69 -8.35 -3.93
N PHE A 50 -12.04 -7.60 -3.05
CA PHE A 50 -12.68 -6.93 -1.91
C PHE A 50 -13.77 -5.94 -2.37
N LEU A 51 -13.46 -5.09 -3.36
CA LEU A 51 -14.44 -4.17 -3.96
C LEU A 51 -15.64 -4.88 -4.57
N ARG A 52 -15.45 -6.07 -5.12
CA ARG A 52 -16.50 -6.85 -5.78
C ARG A 52 -17.44 -7.53 -4.78
N PHE A 53 -16.92 -8.08 -3.69
CA PHE A 53 -17.70 -8.91 -2.77
C PHE A 53 -18.15 -8.20 -1.50
N LEU A 54 -17.45 -7.14 -1.06
CA LEU A 54 -17.79 -6.41 0.15
C LEU A 54 -18.31 -5.01 -0.16
N PRO A 55 -19.20 -4.46 0.70
CA PRO A 55 -19.62 -3.08 0.58
C PRO A 55 -18.42 -2.14 0.79
N LEU A 56 -18.14 -1.36 -0.23
CA LEU A 56 -17.10 -0.33 -0.31
C LEU A 56 -17.15 0.70 0.84
N MET A 57 -18.36 1.04 1.26
CA MET A 57 -18.59 2.02 2.32
C MET A 57 -19.33 1.38 3.50
N PRO A 58 -19.01 1.79 4.74
CA PRO A 58 -19.70 1.33 5.93
C PRO A 58 -21.12 1.91 5.97
N MET A 59 -22.09 1.17 5.42
CA MET A 59 -23.49 1.63 5.34
C MET A 59 -24.14 1.84 6.72
N ALA A 60 -23.62 1.21 7.78
CA ALA A 60 -24.10 1.43 9.14
C ALA A 60 -23.76 2.84 9.64
N GLU A 61 -22.52 3.27 9.45
CA GLU A 61 -22.05 4.61 9.83
C GLU A 61 -22.72 5.69 8.99
N VAL A 62 -22.80 5.48 7.67
CA VAL A 62 -23.44 6.43 6.74
C VAL A 62 -24.88 6.70 7.16
N LYS A 63 -25.64 5.67 7.54
CA LYS A 63 -27.03 5.83 7.98
C LYS A 63 -27.18 6.66 9.25
N MET A 64 -26.19 6.70 10.15
CA MET A 64 -26.27 7.49 11.38
C MET A 64 -26.03 8.98 11.17
N VAL A 65 -25.28 9.37 10.13
CA VAL A 65 -25.03 10.78 9.79
C VAL A 65 -26.02 11.35 8.76
N MET A 66 -26.96 10.54 8.26
CA MET A 66 -27.99 11.03 7.34
C MET A 66 -28.99 11.94 8.07
N PRO A 67 -29.48 13.03 7.43
CA PRO A 67 -30.50 13.90 8.01
C PRO A 67 -31.77 13.16 8.46
N GLN A 68 -32.10 12.04 7.81
CA GLN A 68 -33.23 11.18 8.15
C GLN A 68 -33.05 10.40 9.47
N ALA A 69 -31.83 10.36 10.02
CA ALA A 69 -31.54 9.75 11.32
C ALA A 69 -31.57 10.76 12.47
N ASP A 70 -31.81 12.06 12.20
CA ASP A 70 -31.96 13.08 13.23
C ASP A 70 -33.32 12.90 13.97
N PRO A 71 -33.32 12.60 15.28
CA PRO A 71 -34.54 12.49 16.08
C PRO A 71 -35.35 13.80 16.17
N HIS A 72 -34.78 14.96 15.78
CA HIS A 72 -35.41 16.28 15.85
C HIS A 72 -35.85 16.83 14.47
N GLY A 73 -35.88 15.99 13.43
CA GLY A 73 -36.28 16.36 12.07
C GLY A 73 -37.77 16.69 11.90
N GLY A 74 -38.19 17.88 12.34
CA GLY A 74 -39.52 18.40 12.05
C GLY A 74 -40.02 19.46 13.01
N LYS A 75 -39.42 20.65 12.98
CA LYS A 75 -40.06 21.97 13.18
C LYS A 75 -38.99 23.05 13.05
N HIS A 76 -38.87 23.62 11.85
CA HIS A 76 -38.78 25.04 11.52
C HIS A 76 -38.56 25.20 10.02
#